data_AF-A0A368GG67-F1
#
_entry.id   AF-A0A368GG67-F1
#
_cell.length_a   1.000
_cell.length_b   1.000
_cell.length_c   1.000
_cell.angle_alpha   90.00
_cell.angle_beta   90.00
_cell.angle_gamma   90.00
#
_symmetry.space_group_name_H-M   'P 1'
#
loop_
_entity.id
_entity.type
_entity.pdbx_description
1 polymer ?
#
loop_
_entity_poly.entity_id
_entity_poly.type
_entity_poly.pdbx_seq_one_letter_code
_entity_poly.pdbx_strand_id
1 'polypeptide(L)'
;MRNKKDRKGHPARHGGEVGGAAHRMNTLAVKAESAISDQLLPGRHPCNCQARIHALVRNCMGCGKIVCVQEGSGPCFFCGTLVCTKEEREILDRGSRKSAELYSQLTGAKTDGRTKDFSLSAIGAEFQKATQFRNKLLAADADS
;
A
#
# COMPACT_ATOMS: atom_id res chain seq x y z
N MET A 1 54.02 -25.75 31.68
CA MET A 1 54.80 -26.15 30.49
C MET A 1 53.90 -26.19 29.24
N ARG A 2 54.32 -25.48 28.17
CA ARG A 2 53.96 -25.62 26.73
C ARG A 2 52.46 -25.47 26.35
N ASN A 3 51.91 -24.30 26.00
CA ASN A 3 52.07 -23.45 24.78
C ASN A 3 51.99 -24.17 23.42
N LYS A 4 50.97 -23.83 22.60
CA LYS A 4 50.93 -23.74 21.11
C LYS A 4 49.45 -23.73 20.63
N LYS A 5 48.90 -22.81 19.83
CA LYS A 5 49.43 -21.67 19.06
C LYS A 5 48.33 -20.63 18.85
N ASP A 6 48.66 -19.39 19.17
CA ASP A 6 48.19 -18.20 18.49
C ASP A 6 48.31 -18.34 16.96
N ARG A 7 47.29 -17.92 16.23
CA ARG A 7 47.43 -17.49 14.82
C ARG A 7 47.33 -15.97 14.78
N LYS A 8 48.49 -15.31 14.87
CA LYS A 8 48.66 -13.89 14.53
C LYS A 8 48.88 -13.73 13.02
N GLY A 9 48.10 -12.83 12.41
CA GLY A 9 48.52 -11.86 11.39
C GLY A 9 48.75 -12.35 9.95
N HIS A 10 48.20 -11.62 8.97
CA HIS A 10 48.93 -10.50 8.35
C HIS A 10 47.98 -9.55 7.57
N PRO A 11 48.22 -8.23 7.64
CA PRO A 11 47.62 -7.21 6.78
C PRO A 11 48.54 -6.85 5.59
N ALA A 12 47.96 -6.42 4.47
CA ALA A 12 48.49 -5.49 3.45
C ALA A 12 47.50 -5.47 2.26
N ARG A 13 46.69 -4.42 2.06
CA ARG A 13 46.94 -3.22 1.22
C ARG A 13 47.56 -3.53 -0.15
N HIS A 14 46.83 -3.20 -1.22
CA HIS A 14 47.17 -2.32 -2.37
C HIS A 14 45.86 -2.23 -3.20
N GLY A 15 45.30 -1.07 -3.55
CA GLY A 15 45.93 -0.01 -4.34
C GLY A 15 45.49 -0.23 -5.79
N GLY A 16 44.41 0.44 -6.21
CA GLY A 16 43.81 0.29 -7.53
C GLY A 16 42.81 1.40 -7.80
N GLU A 17 43.31 2.63 -7.91
CA GLU A 17 42.61 3.76 -8.53
C GLU A 17 42.42 3.43 -10.01
N VAL A 18 41.22 3.02 -10.40
CA VAL A 18 40.81 3.04 -11.80
C VAL A 18 39.94 4.27 -12.02
N GLY A 19 40.50 5.22 -12.76
CA GLY A 19 39.81 6.42 -13.19
C GLY A 19 38.58 6.07 -14.01
N GLY A 20 37.41 6.41 -13.49
CA GLY A 20 36.21 6.65 -14.28
C GLY A 20 35.93 8.14 -14.19
N ALA A 21 35.87 8.82 -15.34
CA ALA A 21 35.51 10.22 -15.43
C ALA A 21 34.35 10.53 -14.48
N ALA A 22 34.52 11.53 -13.62
CA ALA A 22 33.45 12.00 -12.75
C ALA A 22 32.24 12.31 -13.63
N HIS A 23 31.27 11.39 -13.63
CA HIS A 23 29.96 11.61 -14.24
C HIS A 23 29.31 12.67 -13.36
N ARG A 24 29.65 13.94 -13.61
CA ARG A 24 28.96 15.10 -13.04
C ARG A 24 27.55 15.05 -13.62
N MET A 25 26.70 14.26 -12.95
CA MET A 25 25.27 14.27 -13.15
C MET A 25 24.85 15.73 -12.97
N ASN A 26 24.14 16.31 -13.93
CA ASN A 26 23.59 17.65 -13.75
C ASN A 26 22.58 17.62 -12.59
N THR A 27 22.94 18.22 -11.46
CA THR A 27 22.13 18.21 -10.23
C THR A 27 20.74 18.83 -10.44
N LEU A 28 20.57 19.69 -11.44
CA LEU A 28 19.29 20.29 -11.80
C LEU A 28 18.36 19.28 -12.50
N ALA A 29 18.90 18.39 -13.33
CA ALA A 29 18.12 17.33 -13.98
C ALA A 29 17.64 16.30 -12.95
N VAL A 30 18.52 15.89 -12.03
CA VAL A 30 18.19 14.97 -10.93
C VAL A 30 17.08 15.55 -10.04
N LYS A 31 17.10 16.86 -9.76
CA LYS A 31 16.08 17.54 -8.95
C LYS A 31 14.72 17.65 -9.66
N ALA A 32 14.71 17.81 -10.98
CA ALA A 32 13.49 17.85 -11.78
C ALA A 32 12.85 16.45 -11.90
N GLU A 33 13.66 15.41 -12.05
CA GLU A 33 13.20 14.01 -12.07
C GLU A 33 12.63 13.57 -10.71
N SER A 34 13.26 13.97 -9.59
CA SER A 34 12.73 13.71 -8.25
C SER A 34 11.43 14.46 -7.95
N ALA A 35 11.22 15.65 -8.54
CA ALA A 35 10.00 16.42 -8.31
C ALA A 35 8.75 15.76 -8.93
N ILE A 36 8.92 14.92 -9.97
CA ILE A 36 7.83 14.13 -10.56
C ILE A 36 7.53 12.90 -9.70
N SER A 37 8.57 12.29 -9.11
CA SER A 37 8.49 11.15 -8.18
C SER A 37 7.61 11.43 -6.94
N ASP A 38 7.55 12.70 -6.50
CA ASP A 38 6.85 13.11 -5.27
C ASP A 38 5.40 13.63 -5.48
N GLN A 39 4.86 13.62 -6.70
CA GLN A 39 3.45 14.00 -6.91
C GLN A 39 2.52 12.90 -6.39
N LEU A 40 1.96 13.12 -5.20
CA LEU A 40 1.00 12.22 -4.55
C LEU A 40 -0.41 12.83 -4.56
N LEU A 41 -1.39 12.03 -4.99
CA LEU A 41 -2.80 12.33 -4.81
C LEU A 41 -3.18 12.20 -3.33
N PRO A 42 -4.13 13.02 -2.83
CA PRO A 42 -4.58 12.94 -1.44
C PRO A 42 -5.30 11.62 -1.15
N GLY A 43 -4.77 10.86 -0.19
CA GLY A 43 -5.32 9.57 0.20
C GLY A 43 -4.75 8.40 -0.59
N ARG A 44 -5.39 7.24 -0.46
CA ARG A 44 -4.92 5.98 -1.07
C ARG A 44 -5.50 5.84 -2.45
N HIS A 45 -4.63 5.77 -3.45
CA HIS A 45 -5.02 5.57 -4.83
C HIS A 45 -4.28 4.38 -5.43
N PRO A 46 -4.94 3.58 -6.29
CA PRO A 46 -4.26 2.53 -7.02
C PRO A 46 -3.14 3.14 -7.87
N CYS A 47 -1.97 2.50 -7.85
CA CYS A 47 -0.83 2.93 -8.65
C CYS A 47 -0.13 1.75 -9.31
N ASN A 48 0.22 1.95 -10.58
CA ASN A 48 0.87 0.96 -11.43
C ASN A 48 2.37 1.22 -11.61
N CYS A 49 2.95 2.16 -10.86
CA CYS A 49 4.36 2.55 -11.02
C CYS A 49 5.35 1.48 -10.55
N GLN A 50 4.91 0.49 -9.75
CA GLN A 50 5.77 -0.55 -9.17
C GLN A 50 7.01 0.01 -8.47
N ALA A 51 6.83 1.13 -7.77
CA ALA A 51 7.88 1.89 -7.09
C ALA A 51 9.02 2.42 -7.99
N ARG A 52 8.78 2.56 -9.30
CA ARG A 52 9.73 3.21 -10.23
C ARG A 52 9.61 4.73 -10.25
N ILE A 53 8.43 5.24 -9.92
CA ILE A 53 8.13 6.68 -9.83
C ILE A 53 8.03 7.06 -8.36
N HIS A 54 7.09 6.48 -7.62
CA HIS A 54 6.91 6.74 -6.20
C HIS A 54 7.82 5.84 -5.34
N ALA A 55 8.20 6.29 -4.14
CA ALA A 55 9.00 5.47 -3.22
C ALA A 55 8.32 4.13 -2.86
N LEU A 56 9.14 3.10 -2.61
CA LEU A 56 8.70 1.76 -2.22
C LEU A 56 8.15 1.75 -0.79
N VAL A 57 6.98 1.15 -0.59
CA VAL A 57 6.45 0.82 0.75
C VAL A 57 6.84 -0.59 1.12
N ARG A 58 6.34 -1.58 0.37
CA ARG A 58 6.68 -3.01 0.52
C ARG A 58 6.12 -3.81 -0.66
N ASN A 59 6.64 -5.02 -0.86
CA ASN A 59 5.97 -6.04 -1.65
C ASN A 59 4.77 -6.60 -0.86
N CYS A 60 3.66 -6.85 -1.55
CA CYS A 60 2.54 -7.57 -0.99
C CYS A 60 2.93 -9.03 -0.77
N MET A 61 2.82 -9.51 0.47
CA MET A 61 3.17 -10.89 0.82
C MET A 61 2.14 -11.93 0.35
N GLY A 62 0.98 -11.50 -0.15
CA GLY A 62 -0.06 -12.38 -0.70
C GLY A 62 0.08 -12.62 -2.20
N CYS A 63 0.33 -11.57 -2.99
CA CYS A 63 0.36 -11.65 -4.46
C CYS A 63 1.68 -11.19 -5.10
N GLY A 64 2.65 -10.70 -4.32
CA GLY A 64 3.93 -10.21 -4.82
C GLY A 64 3.91 -8.81 -5.45
N LYS A 65 2.74 -8.15 -5.56
CA LYS A 65 2.66 -6.79 -6.11
C LYS A 65 3.56 -5.83 -5.33
N ILE A 66 4.37 -5.03 -6.04
CA ILE A 66 5.17 -3.95 -5.46
C ILE A 66 4.25 -2.76 -5.17
N VAL A 67 4.14 -2.37 -3.89
CA VAL A 67 3.30 -1.27 -3.42
C VAL A 67 4.16 -0.04 -3.16
N CYS A 68 3.74 1.10 -3.71
CA CYS A 68 4.42 2.38 -3.55
C CYS A 68 3.70 3.32 -2.58
N VAL A 69 4.29 4.47 -2.26
CA VAL A 69 3.73 5.43 -1.30
C VAL A 69 2.38 6.04 -1.71
N GLN A 70 2.05 6.11 -3.01
CA GLN A 70 0.72 6.54 -3.47
C GLN A 70 -0.40 5.58 -3.04
N GLU A 71 -0.10 4.28 -3.05
CA GLU A 71 -1.03 3.25 -2.58
C GLU A 71 -1.00 3.16 -1.06
N GLY A 72 0.20 3.27 -0.47
CA GLY A 72 0.49 3.29 0.95
C GLY A 72 0.27 1.95 1.69
N SER A 73 0.28 1.99 3.03
CA SER A 73 -0.07 0.87 3.93
C SER A 73 -1.56 0.49 4.09
N GLY A 74 -2.06 -0.57 3.49
CA GLY A 74 -3.44 -1.01 3.68
C GLY A 74 -3.70 -2.33 2.98
N PRO A 75 -4.98 -2.74 2.85
CA PRO A 75 -5.35 -3.85 1.97
C PRO A 75 -4.80 -3.61 0.56
N CYS A 76 -4.07 -4.58 0.02
CA CYS A 76 -3.54 -4.49 -1.34
C CYS A 76 -4.69 -4.32 -2.33
N PHE A 77 -4.60 -3.33 -3.24
CA PHE A 77 -5.60 -3.10 -4.29
C PHE A 77 -5.80 -4.29 -5.25
N PHE A 78 -4.88 -5.25 -5.26
CA PHE A 78 -4.98 -6.43 -6.12
C PHE A 78 -5.61 -7.64 -5.40
N CYS A 79 -5.09 -8.02 -4.22
CA CYS A 79 -5.51 -9.25 -3.53
C CYS A 79 -6.09 -9.03 -2.12
N GLY A 80 -6.21 -7.79 -1.65
CA GLY A 80 -6.75 -7.45 -0.32
C GLY A 80 -5.83 -7.76 0.87
N THR A 81 -4.71 -8.46 0.68
CA THR A 81 -3.77 -8.74 1.78
C THR A 81 -3.18 -7.44 2.34
N LEU A 82 -3.14 -7.31 3.67
CA LEU A 82 -2.60 -6.13 4.35
C LEU A 82 -1.11 -5.94 4.03
N VAL A 83 -0.78 -4.74 3.52
CA VAL A 83 0.58 -4.27 3.29
C VAL A 83 0.83 -3.09 4.23
N CYS A 84 1.99 -3.06 4.89
CA CYS A 84 2.34 -2.03 5.85
C CYS A 84 3.86 -1.78 5.86
N THR A 85 4.31 -0.64 6.40
CA THR A 85 5.75 -0.34 6.54
C THR A 85 6.41 -1.30 7.54
N LYS A 86 7.74 -1.26 7.64
CA LYS A 86 8.48 -2.14 8.56
C LYS A 86 8.10 -1.87 10.02
N GLU A 87 7.95 -0.60 10.35
CA GLU A 87 7.63 -0.08 11.67
C GLU A 87 6.20 -0.46 12.06
N GLU A 88 5.25 -0.26 11.15
CA GLU A 88 3.84 -0.67 11.35
C GLU A 88 3.73 -2.18 11.55
N ARG A 89 4.49 -2.97 10.77
CA ARG A 89 4.49 -4.42 10.92
C ARG A 89 5.02 -4.85 12.29
N GLU A 90 6.09 -4.23 12.77
CA GLU A 90 6.62 -4.52 14.10
C GLU A 90 5.60 -4.20 15.20
N ILE A 91 4.83 -3.12 15.05
CA ILE A 91 3.73 -2.80 15.97
C ILE A 91 2.65 -3.89 15.91
N LEU A 92 2.28 -4.34 14.71
CA LEU A 92 1.30 -5.43 14.50
C LEU A 92 1.74 -6.72 15.18
N ASP A 93 3.00 -7.11 15.02
CA ASP A 93 3.56 -8.36 15.53
C ASP A 93 3.63 -8.40 17.07
N ARG A 94 3.67 -7.24 17.74
CA ARG A 94 3.67 -7.15 19.21
C ARG A 94 2.33 -7.48 19.86
N GLY A 95 1.22 -7.53 19.12
CA GLY A 95 -0.09 -7.95 19.66
C GLY A 95 -0.67 -7.06 20.79
N SER A 96 -0.18 -5.83 20.96
CA SER A 96 -0.63 -4.92 22.02
C SER A 96 -1.94 -4.21 21.67
N ARG A 97 -2.55 -3.48 22.62
CA ARG A 97 -3.71 -2.61 22.32
C ARG A 97 -3.43 -1.62 21.17
N LYS A 98 -2.19 -1.14 21.06
CA LYS A 98 -1.74 -0.28 19.97
C LYS A 98 -1.75 -0.99 18.62
N SER A 99 -1.47 -2.30 18.60
CA SER A 99 -1.48 -3.09 17.38
C SER A 99 -2.89 -3.30 16.85
N ALA A 100 -3.86 -3.55 17.75
CA ALA A 100 -5.26 -3.65 17.40
C ALA A 100 -5.82 -2.31 16.85
N GLU A 101 -5.43 -1.20 17.45
CA GLU A 101 -5.82 0.13 16.96
C GLU A 101 -5.21 0.44 15.59
N LEU A 102 -3.92 0.18 15.41
CA LEU A 102 -3.23 0.38 14.14
C LEU A 102 -3.82 -0.49 13.03
N TYR A 103 -4.14 -1.76 13.32
CA TYR A 103 -4.81 -2.64 12.37
C TYR A 103 -6.16 -2.05 11.90
N SER A 104 -6.99 -1.63 12.85
CA SER A 104 -8.29 -0.99 12.58
C SER A 104 -8.18 0.26 11.71
N GLN A 105 -7.15 1.07 11.93
CA GLN A 105 -6.85 2.25 11.11
C GLN A 105 -6.42 1.89 9.69
N LEU A 106 -5.53 0.91 9.52
CA LEU A 106 -5.02 0.50 8.21
C LEU A 106 -6.08 -0.21 7.34
N THR A 107 -7.03 -0.93 7.97
CA THR A 107 -8.11 -1.62 7.25
C THR A 107 -9.35 -0.75 7.01
N GLY A 108 -9.34 0.53 7.41
CA GLY A 108 -10.40 1.48 7.07
C GLY A 108 -11.66 1.43 7.95
N ALA A 109 -11.54 1.02 9.22
CA ALA A 109 -12.69 1.02 10.14
C ALA A 109 -13.09 2.42 10.64
N LYS A 110 -12.25 3.45 10.40
CA LYS A 110 -12.65 4.85 10.55
C LYS A 110 -13.11 5.33 9.18
N THR A 111 -14.39 5.12 8.88
CA THR A 111 -15.04 5.72 7.72
C THR A 111 -14.94 7.24 7.87
N ASP A 112 -14.03 7.86 7.13
CA ASP A 112 -14.09 9.28 6.84
C ASP A 112 -15.51 9.57 6.33
N GLY A 113 -16.21 10.52 6.93
CA GLY A 113 -17.66 10.75 6.83
C GLY A 113 -18.18 11.11 5.43
N ARG A 114 -18.03 10.20 4.46
CA ARG A 114 -18.48 10.32 3.07
C ARG A 114 -19.18 9.06 2.55
N THR A 115 -19.30 8.01 3.35
CA THR A 115 -20.36 7.00 3.20
C THR A 115 -21.62 7.54 3.91
N LYS A 116 -22.40 8.35 3.20
CA LYS A 116 -23.80 8.57 3.59
C LYS A 116 -24.49 7.20 3.55
N ASP A 117 -24.90 6.73 4.72
CA ASP A 117 -25.83 5.64 5.01
C ASP A 117 -26.34 4.85 3.79
N PHE A 118 -25.59 3.83 3.38
CA PHE A 118 -26.15 2.76 2.54
C PHE A 118 -27.01 1.86 3.45
N SER A 119 -28.11 2.42 3.95
CA SER A 119 -29.00 1.74 4.88
C SER A 119 -29.74 0.62 4.14
N LEU A 120 -29.74 -0.58 4.74
CA LEU A 120 -30.51 -1.73 4.26
C LEU A 120 -31.99 -1.38 4.02
N SER A 121 -32.53 -0.45 4.81
CA SER A 121 -33.88 0.09 4.69
C SER A 121 -34.10 0.89 3.40
N ALA A 122 -33.11 1.66 2.92
CA ALA A 122 -33.23 2.38 1.64
C ALA A 122 -33.29 1.41 0.44
N ILE A 123 -32.45 0.35 0.45
CA ILE A 123 -32.48 -0.71 -0.57
C ILE A 123 -33.82 -1.44 -0.54
N GLY A 124 -34.34 -1.75 0.66
CA GLY A 124 -35.63 -2.39 0.83
C GLY A 124 -36.80 -1.57 0.25
N ALA A 125 -36.77 -0.25 0.45
CA ALA A 125 -37.80 0.65 -0.08
C ALA A 125 -37.79 0.73 -1.62
N GLU A 126 -36.61 0.80 -2.24
CA GLU A 126 -36.48 0.83 -3.71
C GLU A 126 -37.00 -0.48 -4.34
N PHE A 127 -36.65 -1.62 -3.75
CA PHE A 127 -37.07 -2.94 -4.21
C PHE A 127 -38.59 -3.15 -4.10
N GLN A 128 -39.20 -2.68 -3.01
CA GLN A 128 -40.66 -2.74 -2.83
C GLN A 128 -41.40 -1.91 -3.87
N LYS A 129 -40.92 -0.70 -4.18
CA LYS A 129 -41.50 0.14 -5.24
C LYS A 129 -41.44 -0.55 -6.60
N ALA A 130 -40.28 -1.12 -6.95
CA ALA A 130 -40.13 -1.88 -8.20
C ALA A 130 -41.09 -3.08 -8.27
N THR A 131 -41.26 -3.80 -7.16
CA THR A 131 -42.17 -4.95 -7.07
C THR A 131 -43.64 -4.54 -7.23
N GLN A 132 -44.06 -3.43 -6.63
CA GLN A 132 -45.43 -2.91 -6.76
C GLN A 132 -45.72 -2.45 -8.19
N PHE A 133 -44.77 -1.77 -8.83
CA PHE A 133 -44.92 -1.36 -10.22
C PHE A 133 -45.10 -2.57 -11.14
N ARG A 134 -44.26 -3.61 -10.97
CA ARG A 134 -44.40 -4.88 -11.69
C ARG A 134 -45.80 -5.49 -11.47
N ASN A 135 -46.24 -5.60 -10.22
CA ASN A 135 -47.55 -6.19 -9.91
C ASN A 135 -48.71 -5.38 -10.51
N LYS A 136 -48.57 -4.05 -10.58
CA LYS A 136 -49.56 -3.17 -11.22
C LYS A 136 -49.66 -3.42 -12.73
N LEU A 137 -48.53 -3.64 -13.41
CA LEU A 137 -48.53 -3.98 -14.84
C LEU A 137 -49.20 -5.35 -15.09
N LEU A 138 -48.86 -6.35 -14.29
CA LEU A 138 -49.46 -7.69 -14.39
C LEU A 138 -50.99 -7.67 -14.17
N ALA A 139 -51.49 -6.81 -13.28
CA ALA A 139 -52.93 -6.67 -13.08
C ALA A 139 -53.62 -6.05 -14.31
N ALA A 140 -53.03 -5.02 -14.91
CA ALA A 140 -53.58 -4.38 -16.11
C ALA A 140 -53.65 -5.35 -17.31
N ASP A 141 -52.65 -6.22 -17.47
CA ASP A 141 -52.64 -7.24 -18.52
C ASP A 141 -53.64 -8.38 -18.27
N ALA A 142 -54.00 -8.64 -17.01
CA ALA A 142 -54.95 -9.71 -16.65
C ALA A 142 -56.42 -9.30 -16.85
N ASP A 143 -56.72 -8.01 -16.89
CA ASP A 143 -58.07 -7.45 -17.11
C ASP A 143 -58.39 -7.21 -18.61
N SER A 144 -57.57 -7.76 -19.53
CA SER A 144 -57.69 -7.65 -21.00
C SER A 144 -58.24 -8.91 -21.66
#